data_AF-A0A6S6U0U4-F1
#
_entry.id   AF-A0A6S6U0U4-F1
#
_cell.length_a   1.000
_cell.length_b   1.000
_cell.length_c   1.000
_cell.angle_alpha   90.00
_cell.angle_beta   90.00
_cell.angle_gamma   90.00
#
_symmetry.space_group_name_H-M   'P 1'
#
loop_
_entity.id
_entity.type
_entity.pdbx_description
1 polymer ?
#
loop_
_entity_poly.entity_id
_entity_poly.type
_entity_poly.pdbx_seq_one_letter_code
_entity_poly.pdbx_strand_id
1 'polypeptide(L)'
;MLDKDNQKNMLKLIIEYQTKYNNVTIEEKFELLNLIIQLENKSRKNQASIYKNIKVWMNLYIKTIENKQFSYDEIIFDKVKEKLVYLPKEEQYSLLNYFIRLLKKKAMDEAIIEYHIYRKQLKMEILLEKEKYFEYLYTVSTNNLKNLFITLSLSVLLFSLFWYFLDICIPNIMNIELKNYIDIAYFNYILNFIGLIFAIGQKLAITSIGDFIYVVVGKVYFFIFITYFLLKKLSEKLER
;
A
#
# COMPACT_ATOMS: atom_id res chain seq x y z
N MET A 1 18.80 -28.71 -5.40
CA MET A 1 18.07 -29.58 -4.45
C MET A 1 19.03 -29.98 -3.36
N LEU A 2 18.69 -29.79 -2.07
CA LEU A 2 19.50 -30.31 -0.97
C LEU A 2 19.46 -31.84 -0.96
N ASP A 3 20.60 -32.46 -0.74
CA ASP A 3 20.74 -33.91 -0.57
C ASP A 3 19.82 -34.43 0.56
N LYS A 4 19.30 -35.66 0.41
CA LYS A 4 18.37 -36.30 1.36
C LYS A 4 18.98 -36.39 2.76
N ASP A 5 20.29 -36.64 2.85
CA ASP A 5 21.00 -36.72 4.13
C ASP A 5 21.12 -35.35 4.81
N ASN A 6 21.32 -34.28 4.04
CA ASN A 6 21.31 -32.91 4.54
C ASN A 6 19.93 -32.48 5.05
N GLN A 7 18.85 -32.91 4.39
CA GLN A 7 17.50 -32.65 4.89
C GLN A 7 17.20 -33.37 6.20
N LYS A 8 17.67 -34.62 6.35
CA LYS A 8 17.50 -35.42 7.57
C LYS A 8 18.26 -34.82 8.75
N ASN A 9 19.49 -34.35 8.51
CA ASN A 9 20.30 -33.66 9.51
C ASN A 9 19.66 -32.33 9.96
N MET A 10 19.12 -31.54 9.03
CA MET A 10 18.40 -30.30 9.37
C MET A 10 17.13 -30.56 10.20
N LEU A 11 16.36 -31.60 9.87
CA LEU A 11 15.17 -31.95 10.65
C LEU A 11 15.54 -32.35 12.09
N LYS A 12 16.63 -33.10 12.27
CA LYS A 12 17.12 -33.50 13.60
C LYS A 12 17.51 -32.28 14.44
N LEU A 13 18.20 -31.31 13.85
CA LEU A 13 18.57 -30.05 14.52
C LEU A 13 17.35 -29.21 14.90
N ILE A 14 16.34 -29.12 14.02
CA ILE A 14 15.09 -28.41 14.32
C ILE A 14 14.39 -29.03 15.54
N ILE A 15 14.28 -30.36 15.57
CA ILE A 15 13.66 -31.07 16.70
C ILE A 15 14.46 -30.80 17.97
N GLU A 16 15.80 -30.91 17.94
CA GLU A 16 16.65 -30.65 19.10
C GLU A 16 16.45 -29.24 19.68
N TYR A 17 16.40 -28.22 18.82
CA TYR A 17 16.16 -26.84 19.26
C TYR A 17 14.74 -26.64 19.80
N GLN A 18 13.73 -27.31 19.23
CA GLN A 18 12.37 -27.28 19.75
C GLN A 18 12.26 -27.93 21.14
N THR A 19 12.99 -29.01 21.43
CA THR A 19 13.00 -29.62 22.76
C THR A 19 13.63 -28.71 23.80
N LYS A 20 14.71 -27.99 23.43
CA LYS A 20 15.39 -27.03 24.31
C LYS A 20 14.54 -25.77 24.57
N TYR A 21 13.68 -25.40 23.63
CA TYR A 21 12.91 -24.15 23.66
C TYR A 21 12.10 -23.92 24.94
N ASN A 22 11.54 -24.95 25.57
CA ASN A 22 10.67 -24.75 26.74
C ASN A 22 11.43 -24.43 28.03
N ASN A 23 12.70 -24.81 28.14
CA ASN A 23 13.45 -24.83 29.41
C ASN A 23 14.49 -23.71 29.53
N VAL A 24 14.44 -22.70 28.66
CA VAL A 24 15.47 -21.66 28.52
C VAL A 24 14.92 -20.26 28.71
N THR A 25 15.82 -19.28 28.92
CA THR A 25 15.47 -17.87 29.13
C THR A 25 14.80 -17.25 27.90
N ILE A 26 14.27 -16.03 28.02
CA ILE A 26 13.60 -15.34 26.91
C ILE A 26 14.59 -15.04 25.77
N GLU A 27 15.81 -14.66 26.14
CA GLU A 27 16.91 -14.35 25.23
C GLU A 27 17.35 -15.63 24.49
N GLU A 28 17.50 -16.73 25.21
CA GLU A 28 17.82 -18.04 24.61
C GLU A 28 16.69 -18.56 23.72
N LYS A 29 15.42 -18.35 24.10
CA LYS A 29 14.26 -18.66 23.26
C LYS A 29 14.29 -17.87 21.94
N PHE A 30 14.67 -16.61 22.00
CA PHE A 30 14.78 -15.75 20.82
C PHE A 30 15.86 -16.26 19.86
N GLU A 31 17.04 -16.60 20.38
CA GLU A 31 18.15 -17.13 19.57
C GLU A 31 17.86 -18.52 18.99
N LEU A 32 17.27 -19.42 19.77
CA LEU A 32 16.84 -20.73 19.26
C LEU A 32 15.82 -20.58 18.13
N LEU A 33 14.89 -19.63 18.26
CA LEU A 33 13.88 -19.39 17.23
C LEU A 33 14.48 -18.77 15.96
N ASN A 34 15.52 -17.93 16.10
CA ASN A 34 16.31 -17.46 14.95
C ASN A 34 16.87 -18.63 14.14
N LEU A 35 17.49 -19.59 14.82
CA LEU A 35 18.09 -20.78 14.20
C LEU A 35 17.03 -21.68 13.56
N ILE A 36 15.92 -21.93 14.24
CA ILE A 36 14.80 -22.73 13.71
C ILE A 36 14.29 -22.13 12.40
N ILE A 37 13.99 -20.83 12.37
CA ILE A 37 13.48 -20.14 11.16
C ILE A 37 14.49 -20.26 10.00
N GLN A 38 15.78 -20.07 10.26
CA GLN A 38 16.82 -20.20 9.23
C GLN A 38 16.91 -21.61 8.66
N LEU A 39 16.84 -22.64 9.51
CA LEU A 39 16.88 -24.04 9.11
C LEU A 39 15.62 -24.45 8.34
N GLU A 40 14.44 -24.02 8.80
CA GLU A 40 13.18 -24.31 8.11
C GLU A 40 13.16 -23.68 6.72
N ASN A 41 13.59 -22.42 6.58
CA ASN A 41 13.69 -21.75 5.30
C ASN A 41 14.64 -22.48 4.33
N LYS A 42 15.82 -22.92 4.81
CA LYS A 42 16.77 -23.72 4.01
C LYS A 42 16.15 -25.06 3.58
N SER A 43 15.39 -25.70 4.45
CA SER A 43 14.75 -26.99 4.16
C SER A 43 13.60 -26.91 3.15
N ARG A 44 12.99 -25.73 2.96
CA ARG A 44 11.81 -25.45 2.11
C ARG A 44 10.60 -26.35 2.37
N LYS A 45 10.59 -27.11 3.46
CA LYS A 45 9.66 -28.24 3.64
C LYS A 45 8.31 -27.83 4.24
N ASN A 46 8.20 -26.65 4.86
CA ASN A 46 6.98 -26.29 5.58
C ASN A 46 6.79 -24.77 5.79
N GLN A 47 6.27 -24.05 4.79
CA GLN A 47 6.02 -22.60 4.88
C GLN A 47 5.07 -22.22 6.03
N ALA A 48 4.04 -23.02 6.30
CA ALA A 48 3.11 -22.80 7.40
C ALA A 48 3.79 -22.83 8.79
N SER A 49 4.84 -23.65 8.94
CA SER A 49 5.66 -23.68 10.16
C SER A 49 6.46 -22.38 10.33
N ILE A 50 7.07 -21.92 9.23
CA ILE A 50 7.87 -20.69 9.20
C ILE A 50 6.99 -19.47 9.57
N TYR A 51 5.77 -19.38 9.02
CA TYR A 51 4.82 -18.32 9.37
C TYR A 51 4.56 -18.25 10.88
N LYS A 52 4.24 -19.41 11.48
CA LYS A 52 3.97 -19.50 12.92
C LYS A 52 5.19 -19.11 13.75
N ASN A 53 6.37 -19.58 13.35
CA ASN A 53 7.63 -19.30 14.05
C ASN A 53 8.01 -17.82 13.96
N ILE A 54 7.86 -17.17 12.80
CA ILE A 54 8.10 -15.72 12.66
C ILE A 54 7.12 -14.92 13.53
N LYS A 55 5.85 -15.33 13.61
CA LYS A 55 4.87 -14.67 14.49
C LYS A 55 5.28 -14.73 15.97
N VAL A 56 5.77 -15.87 16.43
CA VAL A 56 6.30 -16.04 17.79
C VAL A 56 7.56 -15.21 17.98
N TRP A 57 8.44 -15.20 16.98
CA TRP A 57 9.69 -14.43 16.98
C TRP A 57 9.43 -12.94 17.14
N MET A 58 8.45 -12.38 16.43
CA MET A 58 8.05 -10.97 16.57
C MET A 58 7.63 -10.59 17.99
N ASN A 59 6.89 -11.46 18.69
CA ASN A 59 6.52 -11.23 20.08
C ASN A 59 7.74 -11.24 21.01
N LEU A 60 8.62 -12.22 20.80
CA LEU A 60 9.84 -12.34 21.61
C LEU A 60 10.78 -11.16 21.35
N TYR A 61 10.88 -10.70 20.10
CA TYR A 61 11.73 -9.58 19.73
C TYR A 61 11.37 -8.32 20.53
N ILE A 62 10.07 -7.99 20.58
CA ILE A 62 9.58 -6.85 21.38
C ILE A 62 9.91 -7.06 22.87
N LYS A 63 9.66 -8.25 23.42
CA LYS A 63 9.96 -8.55 24.83
C LYS A 63 11.46 -8.46 25.16
N THR A 64 12.33 -8.91 24.26
CA THR A 64 13.77 -8.83 24.47
C THR A 64 14.27 -7.39 24.48
N ILE A 65 13.63 -6.52 23.72
CA ILE A 65 13.91 -5.08 23.74
C ILE A 65 13.40 -4.45 25.04
N GLU A 66 12.17 -4.79 25.46
CA GLU A 66 11.60 -4.30 26.73
C GLU A 66 12.40 -4.74 27.97
N ASN A 67 12.98 -5.95 27.96
CA ASN A 67 13.74 -6.48 29.08
C ASN A 67 15.15 -5.91 29.19
N LYS A 68 15.73 -5.41 28.09
CA LYS A 68 17.03 -4.77 28.12
C LYS A 68 16.85 -3.34 28.63
N GLN A 69 17.17 -3.13 29.91
CA GLN A 69 17.00 -1.88 30.67
C GLN A 69 17.81 -0.66 30.15
N PHE A 70 18.38 -0.69 28.94
CA PHE A 70 19.17 0.40 28.38
C PHE A 70 18.47 1.05 27.20
N SER A 71 18.33 2.37 27.32
CA SER A 71 17.48 3.31 26.57
C SER A 71 17.77 3.49 25.07
N TYR A 72 18.47 2.55 24.42
CA TYR A 72 18.97 2.69 23.04
C TYR A 72 18.65 1.52 22.11
N ASP A 73 18.04 0.44 22.59
CA ASP A 73 17.66 -0.69 21.73
C ASP A 73 16.35 -0.38 20.98
N GLU A 74 16.48 0.32 19.85
CA GLU A 74 15.37 0.57 18.93
C GLU A 74 14.96 -0.72 18.18
N ILE A 75 13.70 -0.74 17.74
CA ILE A 75 13.21 -1.79 16.85
C ILE A 75 13.81 -1.58 15.47
N ILE A 76 14.63 -2.54 15.04
CA ILE A 76 15.37 -2.45 13.78
C ILE A 76 14.48 -2.97 12.65
N PHE A 77 14.11 -2.08 11.74
CA PHE A 77 13.28 -2.40 10.58
C PHE A 77 13.84 -3.54 9.73
N ASP A 78 15.12 -3.45 9.38
CA ASP A 78 15.78 -4.44 8.52
C ASP A 78 15.76 -5.85 9.09
N LYS A 79 15.92 -6.01 10.41
CA LYS A 79 15.84 -7.33 11.07
C LYS A 79 14.47 -7.98 10.86
N VAL A 80 13.39 -7.20 10.96
CA VAL A 80 12.03 -7.73 10.76
C VAL A 80 11.78 -8.01 9.28
N LYS A 81 12.23 -7.12 8.40
CA LYS A 81 12.10 -7.28 6.95
C LYS A 81 12.80 -8.55 6.46
N GLU A 82 14.03 -8.80 6.90
CA GLU A 82 14.79 -10.01 6.56
C GLU A 82 14.05 -11.31 6.94
N LYS A 83 13.36 -11.33 8.08
CA LYS A 83 12.56 -12.49 8.48
C LYS A 83 11.34 -12.67 7.59
N LEU A 84 10.66 -11.58 7.24
CA LEU A 84 9.46 -11.62 6.41
C LEU A 84 9.75 -12.12 4.99
N VAL A 85 10.92 -11.81 4.42
CA VAL A 85 11.31 -12.24 3.06
C VAL A 85 11.22 -13.76 2.84
N TYR A 86 11.26 -14.57 3.90
CA TYR A 86 11.11 -16.03 3.80
C TYR A 86 9.69 -16.51 3.45
N LEU A 87 8.70 -15.63 3.50
CA LEU A 87 7.29 -15.95 3.27
C LEU A 87 6.77 -15.40 1.94
N PRO A 88 5.69 -15.96 1.38
CA PRO A 88 4.94 -15.31 0.31
C PRO A 88 4.41 -13.93 0.71
N LYS A 89 4.26 -13.01 -0.25
CA LYS A 89 3.91 -11.59 0.03
C LYS A 89 2.63 -11.41 0.84
N GLU A 90 1.62 -12.25 0.61
CA GLU A 90 0.36 -12.20 1.37
C GLU A 90 0.56 -12.51 2.85
N GLU A 91 1.39 -13.51 3.14
CA GLU A 91 1.77 -13.88 4.50
C GLU A 91 2.67 -12.81 5.13
N GLN A 92 3.59 -12.21 4.36
CA GLN A 92 4.36 -11.05 4.79
C GLN A 92 3.45 -9.90 5.21
N TYR A 93 2.45 -9.56 4.39
CA TYR A 93 1.48 -8.51 4.66
C TYR A 93 0.66 -8.79 5.93
N SER A 94 0.23 -10.04 6.10
CA SER A 94 -0.49 -10.50 7.30
C SER A 94 0.34 -10.37 8.58
N LEU A 95 1.59 -10.84 8.57
CA LEU A 95 2.49 -10.73 9.71
C LEU A 95 2.92 -9.28 9.99
N LEU A 96 3.09 -8.47 8.95
CA LEU A 96 3.40 -7.05 9.12
C LEU A 96 2.24 -6.30 9.80
N ASN A 97 0.99 -6.58 9.42
CA ASN A 97 -0.18 -6.03 10.10
C ASN A 97 -0.25 -6.48 11.56
N TYR A 98 0.06 -7.75 11.82
CA TYR A 98 0.17 -8.27 13.17
C TYR A 98 1.25 -7.53 13.97
N PHE A 99 2.44 -7.33 13.39
CA PHE A 99 3.55 -6.65 14.05
C PHE A 99 3.22 -5.20 14.37
N ILE A 100 2.68 -4.44 13.41
CA ILE A 100 2.23 -3.06 13.63
C ILE A 100 1.23 -2.97 14.79
N ARG A 101 0.29 -3.92 14.90
CA ARG A 101 -0.65 -3.97 16.04
C ARG A 101 0.06 -4.22 17.37
N LEU A 102 1.09 -5.06 17.39
CA LEU A 102 1.89 -5.29 18.60
C LEU A 102 2.62 -4.02 19.02
N LEU A 103 3.27 -3.33 18.07
CA LEU A 103 3.98 -2.07 18.33
C LEU A 103 3.05 -1.01 18.91
N LYS A 104 1.85 -0.85 18.32
CA LYS A 104 0.83 0.09 18.82
C LYS A 104 0.42 -0.23 20.27
N LYS A 105 0.23 -1.51 20.58
CA LYS A 105 -0.10 -1.96 21.95
C LYS A 105 0.99 -1.60 22.97
N LYS A 106 2.24 -1.43 22.51
CA LYS A 106 3.40 -1.09 23.33
C LYS A 106 3.81 0.39 23.24
N ALA A 107 2.99 1.24 22.60
CA ALA A 107 3.24 2.67 22.41
C ALA A 107 4.59 2.98 21.72
N MET A 108 5.01 2.14 20.77
CA MET A 108 6.26 2.30 20.01
C MET A 108 6.00 3.00 18.67
N ASP A 109 5.43 4.21 18.71
CA ASP A 109 4.87 4.88 17.53
C ASP A 109 5.91 5.32 16.49
N GLU A 110 7.11 5.68 16.92
CA GLU A 110 8.20 6.11 16.04
C GLU A 110 8.63 4.97 15.10
N ALA A 111 8.79 3.75 15.64
CA ALA A 111 9.15 2.56 14.87
C ALA A 111 8.08 2.17 13.83
N ILE A 112 6.80 2.54 14.05
CA ILE A 112 5.67 2.12 13.20
C ILE A 112 5.70 2.77 11.81
N ILE A 113 6.34 3.95 11.67
CA ILE A 113 6.33 4.74 10.43
C ILE A 113 6.90 3.93 9.25
N GLU A 114 8.07 3.32 9.42
CA GLU A 114 8.74 2.54 8.37
C GLU A 114 7.93 1.30 7.98
N TYR A 115 7.35 0.61 8.97
CA TYR A 115 6.47 -0.53 8.72
C TYR A 115 5.18 -0.15 7.98
N HIS A 116 4.63 1.03 8.21
CA HIS A 116 3.49 1.53 7.43
C HIS A 116 3.83 1.78 5.96
N ILE A 117 5.02 2.31 5.68
CA ILE A 117 5.51 2.52 4.31
C ILE A 117 5.69 1.16 3.63
N TYR A 118 6.38 0.24 4.29
CA TYR A 118 6.61 -1.11 3.75
C TYR A 118 5.31 -1.89 3.53
N ARG A 119 4.34 -1.76 4.44
CA ARG A 119 3.00 -2.36 4.28
C ARG A 119 2.30 -1.87 3.02
N LYS A 120 2.40 -0.57 2.71
CA LYS A 120 1.80 -0.01 1.50
C LYS A 120 2.47 -0.54 0.24
N GLN A 121 3.80 -0.69 0.26
CA GLN A 121 4.57 -1.31 -0.84
C GLN A 121 4.14 -2.75 -1.08
N LEU A 122 4.11 -3.59 -0.03
CA LEU A 122 3.65 -4.97 -0.14
C LEU A 122 2.22 -5.08 -0.68
N LYS A 123 1.31 -4.22 -0.23
CA LYS A 123 -0.06 -4.19 -0.77
C LYS A 123 -0.07 -3.94 -2.28
N MET A 124 0.71 -2.97 -2.75
CA MET A 124 0.80 -2.64 -4.18
C MET A 124 1.37 -3.82 -4.99
N GLU A 125 2.42 -4.47 -4.49
CA GLU A 125 3.00 -5.65 -5.14
C GLU A 125 2.03 -6.83 -5.22
N ILE A 126 1.29 -7.12 -4.14
CA ILE A 126 0.26 -8.18 -4.13
C ILE A 126 -0.84 -7.89 -5.16
N LEU A 127 -1.25 -6.63 -5.30
CA LEU A 127 -2.27 -6.24 -6.28
C LEU A 127 -1.78 -6.45 -7.72
N LEU A 128 -0.50 -6.18 -7.99
CA LEU A 128 0.10 -6.44 -9.31
C LEU A 128 0.20 -7.94 -9.61
N GLU A 129 0.63 -8.75 -8.65
CA GLU A 129 0.71 -10.22 -8.80
C GLU A 129 -0.66 -10.86 -9.04
N LYS A 130 -1.72 -10.27 -8.49
CA LYS A 130 -3.11 -10.70 -8.70
C LYS A 130 -3.77 -10.09 -9.93
N GLU A 131 -3.03 -9.33 -10.75
CA GLU A 131 -3.55 -8.65 -11.93
C GLU A 131 -4.71 -7.68 -11.63
N LYS A 132 -4.79 -7.19 -10.39
CA LYS A 132 -5.82 -6.26 -9.91
C LYS A 132 -5.43 -4.82 -10.25
N TYR A 133 -5.28 -4.52 -11.55
CA TYR A 133 -4.75 -3.25 -12.04
C TYR A 133 -5.56 -2.03 -11.60
N PHE A 134 -6.90 -2.14 -11.57
CA PHE A 134 -7.75 -1.03 -11.13
C PHE A 134 -7.54 -0.70 -9.65
N GLU A 135 -7.53 -1.71 -8.78
CA GLU A 135 -7.26 -1.54 -7.35
C GLU A 135 -5.83 -1.02 -7.12
N TYR A 136 -4.87 -1.46 -7.94
CA TYR A 136 -3.49 -0.97 -7.91
C TYR A 136 -3.41 0.51 -8.24
N LEU A 137 -3.93 0.93 -9.41
CA LEU A 137 -3.93 2.33 -9.84
C LEU A 137 -4.60 3.22 -8.80
N TYR A 138 -5.76 2.79 -8.31
CA TYR A 138 -6.47 3.48 -7.23
C TYR A 138 -5.63 3.62 -5.96
N THR A 139 -4.93 2.56 -5.55
CA THR A 139 -4.07 2.57 -4.37
C THR A 139 -2.88 3.52 -4.55
N VAL A 140 -2.26 3.52 -5.74
CA VAL A 140 -1.14 4.41 -6.10
C VAL A 140 -1.59 5.86 -6.09
N SER A 141 -2.70 6.17 -6.75
CA SER A 141 -3.21 7.53 -6.89
C SER A 141 -3.64 8.15 -5.55
N THR A 142 -4.07 7.33 -4.58
CA THR A 142 -4.48 7.79 -3.25
C THR A 142 -3.40 7.59 -2.17
N ASN A 143 -2.16 7.31 -2.55
CA ASN A 143 -1.10 6.99 -1.59
C ASN A 143 -0.59 8.24 -0.84
N ASN A 144 -0.29 9.29 -1.60
CA ASN A 144 0.24 10.56 -1.10
C ASN A 144 -0.34 11.73 -1.92
N LEU A 145 -0.16 12.96 -1.42
CA LEU A 145 -0.70 14.16 -2.04
C LEU A 145 -0.14 14.39 -3.46
N LYS A 146 1.14 14.09 -3.68
CA LYS A 146 1.80 14.23 -4.99
C LYS A 146 1.14 13.32 -6.03
N ASN A 147 0.92 12.05 -5.70
CA ASN A 147 0.27 11.07 -6.58
C ASN A 147 -1.18 11.45 -6.87
N LEU A 148 -1.89 11.99 -5.87
CA LEU A 148 -3.23 12.52 -6.05
C LEU A 148 -3.24 13.66 -7.08
N PHE A 149 -2.36 14.65 -6.90
CA PHE A 149 -2.25 15.79 -7.80
C PHE A 149 -1.91 15.34 -9.23
N ILE A 150 -0.92 14.46 -9.40
CA ILE A 150 -0.56 13.91 -10.71
C ILE A 150 -1.76 13.19 -11.34
N THR A 151 -2.48 12.38 -10.57
CA THR A 151 -3.65 11.65 -11.08
C THR A 151 -4.72 12.62 -11.53
N LEU A 152 -5.08 13.62 -10.71
CA LEU A 152 -6.07 14.63 -11.06
C LEU A 152 -5.65 15.44 -12.30
N SER A 153 -4.38 15.83 -12.41
CA SER A 153 -3.86 16.52 -13.60
C SER A 153 -3.96 15.65 -14.85
N LEU A 154 -3.59 14.38 -14.77
CA LEU A 154 -3.75 13.43 -15.89
C LEU A 154 -5.21 13.22 -16.25
N SER A 155 -6.11 13.15 -15.26
CA SER A 155 -7.56 13.07 -15.51
C SER A 155 -8.06 14.31 -16.24
N VAL A 156 -7.66 15.52 -15.82
CA VAL A 156 -8.00 16.76 -16.54
C VAL A 156 -7.58 16.67 -18.00
N LEU A 157 -6.35 16.24 -18.28
CA LEU A 157 -5.86 16.09 -19.64
C LEU A 157 -6.68 15.07 -20.44
N LEU A 158 -6.98 13.91 -19.85
CA LEU A 158 -7.78 12.86 -20.50
C LEU A 158 -9.20 13.31 -20.81
N PHE A 159 -9.89 13.93 -19.85
CA PHE A 159 -11.24 14.44 -20.05
C PHE A 159 -11.26 15.55 -21.10
N SER A 160 -10.27 16.45 -21.09
CA SER A 160 -10.17 17.54 -22.07
C SER A 160 -9.89 17.02 -23.48
N LEU A 161 -9.02 16.01 -23.59
CA LEU A 161 -8.72 15.33 -24.85
C LEU A 161 -9.95 14.59 -25.37
N PHE A 162 -10.67 13.89 -24.50
CA PHE A 162 -11.92 13.22 -24.87
C PHE A 162 -12.97 14.23 -25.39
N TRP A 163 -13.12 15.37 -24.73
CA TRP A 163 -14.02 16.43 -25.19
C TRP A 163 -13.58 17.00 -26.55
N TYR A 164 -12.29 17.31 -26.72
CA TYR A 164 -11.75 17.76 -28.00
C TYR A 164 -12.03 16.77 -29.14
N PHE A 165 -11.81 15.48 -28.91
CA PHE A 165 -12.10 14.45 -29.91
C PHE A 165 -13.59 14.31 -30.20
N LEU A 166 -14.45 14.39 -29.17
CA LEU A 166 -15.90 14.36 -29.37
C LEU A 166 -16.39 15.54 -30.20
N ASP A 167 -15.88 16.74 -29.94
CA ASP A 167 -16.26 17.96 -30.67
C ASP A 167 -15.90 17.84 -32.17
N ILE A 168 -14.71 17.32 -32.48
CA ILE A 168 -14.25 17.17 -33.87
C ILE A 168 -14.95 16.01 -34.59
N CYS A 169 -15.03 14.85 -33.96
CA CYS A 169 -15.52 13.64 -34.62
C CYS A 169 -17.05 13.55 -34.62
N ILE A 170 -17.70 14.14 -33.61
CA ILE A 170 -19.16 14.07 -33.43
C ILE A 170 -19.70 15.41 -32.90
N PRO A 171 -19.62 16.50 -33.69
CA PRO A 171 -19.92 17.87 -33.26
C PRO A 171 -21.35 18.07 -32.74
N ASN A 172 -22.28 17.17 -33.04
CA ASN A 172 -23.67 17.27 -32.58
C ASN A 172 -23.91 16.64 -31.19
N ILE A 173 -22.93 15.95 -30.61
CA ILE A 173 -23.07 15.33 -29.27
C ILE A 173 -22.80 16.35 -28.17
N MET A 174 -21.88 17.29 -28.40
CA MET A 174 -21.47 18.29 -27.42
C MET A 174 -21.69 19.68 -28.00
N ASN A 175 -22.54 20.48 -27.37
CA ASN A 175 -22.86 21.86 -27.79
C ASN A 175 -22.44 22.85 -26.70
N ILE A 176 -21.26 22.64 -26.14
CA ILE A 176 -20.72 23.50 -25.09
C ILE A 176 -19.95 24.65 -25.75
N GLU A 177 -20.42 25.88 -25.57
CA GLU A 177 -19.69 27.07 -26.02
C GLU A 177 -18.37 27.22 -25.24
N LEU A 178 -17.25 26.98 -25.92
CA LEU A 178 -15.92 27.13 -25.35
C LEU A 178 -15.56 28.62 -25.23
N LYS A 179 -15.09 29.02 -24.06
CA LYS A 179 -14.42 30.32 -23.91
C LYS A 179 -13.01 30.23 -24.47
N ASN A 180 -12.65 31.19 -25.31
CA ASN A 180 -11.28 31.36 -25.77
C ASN A 180 -10.49 32.13 -24.72
N TYR A 181 -9.62 31.41 -24.00
CA TYR A 181 -8.70 32.00 -23.03
C TYR A 181 -7.34 32.27 -23.67
N ILE A 182 -6.92 31.42 -24.61
CA ILE A 182 -5.62 31.43 -25.29
C ILE A 182 -5.83 31.09 -26.77
N ASP A 183 -4.91 31.49 -27.65
CA ASP A 183 -4.96 31.23 -29.09
C ASP A 183 -4.86 29.73 -29.46
N ILE A 184 -4.36 28.89 -28.55
CA ILE A 184 -4.21 27.45 -28.81
C ILE A 184 -5.50 26.71 -28.44
N ALA A 185 -6.22 26.22 -29.46
CA ALA A 185 -7.52 25.57 -29.31
C ALA A 185 -7.55 24.48 -28.23
N TYR A 186 -6.59 23.55 -28.21
CA TYR A 186 -6.55 22.46 -27.21
C TYR A 186 -6.43 22.94 -25.76
N PHE A 187 -5.66 24.00 -25.50
CA PHE A 187 -5.53 24.55 -24.14
C PHE A 187 -6.84 25.16 -23.65
N ASN A 188 -7.69 25.67 -24.55
CA ASN A 188 -9.01 26.13 -24.18
C ASN A 188 -9.87 24.98 -23.64
N TYR A 189 -9.79 23.76 -24.19
CA TYR A 189 -10.52 22.61 -23.63
C TYR A 189 -10.10 22.30 -22.19
N ILE A 190 -8.79 22.36 -21.90
CA ILE A 190 -8.25 22.18 -20.55
C ILE A 190 -8.82 23.23 -19.59
N LEU A 191 -8.72 24.51 -19.96
CA LEU A 191 -9.14 25.61 -19.11
C LEU A 191 -10.66 25.63 -18.92
N ASN A 192 -11.43 25.33 -19.96
CA ASN A 192 -12.89 25.21 -19.87
C ASN A 192 -13.28 24.01 -19.00
N PHE A 193 -12.59 22.87 -19.07
CA PHE A 193 -12.87 21.71 -18.21
C PHE A 193 -12.55 21.99 -16.73
N ILE A 194 -11.44 22.68 -16.44
CA ILE A 194 -11.13 23.15 -15.08
C ILE A 194 -12.21 24.14 -14.60
N GLY A 195 -12.58 25.11 -15.43
CA GLY A 195 -13.65 26.06 -15.15
C GLY A 195 -14.98 25.36 -14.83
N LEU A 196 -15.30 24.32 -15.60
CA LEU A 196 -16.46 23.46 -15.39
C LEU A 196 -16.45 22.77 -14.01
N ILE A 197 -15.35 22.10 -13.66
CA ILE A 197 -15.24 21.36 -12.38
C ILE A 197 -15.40 22.31 -11.20
N PHE A 198 -14.70 23.44 -11.21
CA PHE A 198 -14.63 24.37 -10.07
C PHE A 198 -15.65 25.51 -10.13
N ALA A 199 -16.55 25.49 -11.12
CA ALA A 199 -17.52 26.56 -11.38
C ALA A 199 -16.86 27.95 -11.52
N ILE A 200 -15.63 28.01 -12.04
CA ILE A 200 -14.89 29.26 -12.21
C ILE A 200 -15.35 29.93 -13.51
N GLY A 201 -15.97 31.10 -13.37
CA GLY A 201 -16.20 32.01 -14.48
C GLY A 201 -17.21 31.56 -15.54
N GLN A 202 -18.11 30.61 -15.27
CA GLN A 202 -19.03 30.09 -16.30
C GLN A 202 -20.52 30.04 -15.90
N LYS A 203 -21.33 30.76 -16.69
CA LYS A 203 -22.65 30.31 -17.16
C LYS A 203 -22.41 29.50 -18.44
N LEU A 204 -22.07 28.22 -18.32
CA LEU A 204 -22.14 27.35 -19.50
C LEU A 204 -23.60 26.97 -19.72
N ALA A 205 -24.12 27.29 -20.89
CA ALA A 205 -25.41 26.79 -21.31
C ALA A 205 -25.25 25.29 -21.59
N ILE A 206 -25.74 24.45 -20.67
CA ILE A 206 -25.91 23.02 -20.93
C ILE A 206 -27.07 22.92 -21.90
N THR A 207 -26.79 22.66 -23.17
CA THR A 207 -27.80 22.66 -24.22
C THR A 207 -28.14 21.25 -24.70
N SER A 208 -27.24 20.28 -24.48
CA SER A 208 -27.43 18.88 -24.84
C SER A 208 -27.41 17.94 -23.63
N ILE A 209 -27.97 16.74 -23.81
CA ILE A 209 -27.86 15.64 -22.83
C ILE A 209 -26.40 15.18 -22.70
N GLY A 210 -25.62 15.24 -23.78
CA GLY A 210 -24.20 14.91 -23.78
C GLY A 210 -23.40 15.83 -22.86
N ASP A 211 -23.67 17.13 -22.93
CA ASP A 211 -23.05 18.16 -22.09
C ASP A 211 -23.35 17.87 -20.62
N PHE A 212 -24.62 17.58 -20.30
CA PHE A 212 -25.04 17.27 -18.94
C PHE A 212 -24.30 16.04 -18.39
N ILE A 213 -24.28 14.94 -19.15
CA ILE A 213 -23.61 13.70 -18.75
C ILE A 213 -22.12 13.96 -18.53
N TYR A 214 -21.44 14.62 -19.46
CA TYR A 214 -20.01 14.89 -19.37
C TYR A 214 -19.67 15.75 -18.14
N VAL A 215 -20.42 16.82 -17.90
CA VAL A 215 -20.20 17.70 -16.75
C VAL A 215 -20.48 16.99 -15.43
N VAL A 216 -21.56 16.23 -15.34
CA VAL A 216 -21.92 15.47 -14.13
C VAL A 216 -20.88 14.39 -13.85
N VAL A 217 -20.51 13.59 -14.84
CA VAL A 217 -19.49 12.53 -14.68
C VAL A 217 -18.15 13.14 -14.26
N GLY A 218 -17.71 14.22 -14.90
CA GLY A 218 -16.50 14.93 -14.51
C GLY A 218 -16.55 15.42 -13.06
N LYS A 219 -17.59 16.18 -12.68
CA LYS A 219 -17.72 16.70 -11.31
C LYS A 219 -17.79 15.60 -10.26
N VAL A 220 -18.62 14.58 -10.49
CA VAL A 220 -18.79 13.45 -9.57
C VAL A 220 -17.47 12.71 -9.41
N TYR A 221 -16.75 12.44 -10.51
CA TYR A 221 -15.44 11.81 -10.46
C TYR A 221 -14.45 12.58 -9.58
N PHE A 222 -14.26 13.88 -9.83
CA PHE A 222 -13.33 14.71 -9.06
C PHE A 222 -13.72 14.81 -7.59
N PHE A 223 -15.02 15.01 -7.31
CA PHE A 223 -15.51 15.16 -5.94
C PHE A 223 -15.37 13.87 -5.13
N ILE A 224 -15.75 12.72 -5.70
CA ILE A 224 -15.58 11.40 -5.06
C ILE A 224 -14.11 11.16 -4.77
N PHE A 225 -13.23 11.46 -5.73
CA PHE A 225 -11.81 11.16 -5.61
C PHE A 225 -11.14 11.99 -4.51
N ILE A 226 -11.42 13.29 -4.47
CA ILE A 226 -10.91 14.20 -3.44
C ILE A 226 -11.48 13.84 -2.07
N THR A 227 -12.80 13.65 -1.97
CA THR A 227 -13.47 13.31 -0.70
C THR A 227 -12.93 11.99 -0.15
N TYR A 228 -12.79 10.97 -1.00
CA TYR A 228 -12.24 9.69 -0.59
C TYR A 228 -10.80 9.84 -0.07
N PHE A 229 -9.95 10.60 -0.76
CA PHE A 229 -8.59 10.85 -0.30
C PHE A 229 -8.56 11.54 1.07
N LEU A 230 -9.41 12.55 1.28
CA LEU A 230 -9.52 13.26 2.55
C LEU A 230 -9.98 12.31 3.67
N LEU A 231 -11.04 11.54 3.43
CA LEU A 231 -11.54 10.55 4.40
C LEU A 231 -10.47 9.52 4.76
N LYS A 232 -9.75 8.99 3.77
CA LYS A 232 -8.64 8.06 3.97
C LYS A 232 -7.50 8.69 4.79
N LYS A 233 -7.17 9.96 4.55
CA LYS A 233 -6.14 10.67 5.33
C LYS A 233 -6.56 10.96 6.76
N LEU A 234 -7.83 11.30 6.96
CA LEU A 234 -8.41 11.47 8.29
C LEU A 234 -8.42 10.16 9.07
N SER A 235 -8.84 9.06 8.45
CA SER A 235 -8.83 7.73 9.10
C SER A 235 -7.41 7.29 9.45
N GLU A 236 -6.43 7.49 8.54
CA GLU A 236 -5.01 7.21 8.81
C GLU A 236 -4.45 8.03 9.99
N LYS A 237 -4.99 9.24 10.24
CA LYS A 237 -4.56 10.12 11.34
C LYS A 237 -5.27 9.80 12.66
N LEU A 238 -6.53 9.38 12.63
CA LEU A 238 -7.29 8.97 13.82
C LEU A 238 -6.87 7.59 14.34
N GLU A 239 -6.29 6.73 13.49
CA GLU A 239 -5.72 5.44 13.90
C GLU A 239 -4.30 5.56 14.48
N ARG A 240 -3.67 6.74 14.43
CA ARG A 240 -2.41 7.05 15.12
C ARG A 240 -2.73 7.59 16.50
#